data_AF-A0A8B7TU67-F1
#
_entry.id   AF-A0A8B7TU67-F1
#
_cell.length_a   1.000
_cell.length_b   1.000
_cell.length_c   1.000
_cell.angle_alpha   90.00
_cell.angle_beta   90.00
_cell.angle_gamma   90.00
#
_symmetry.space_group_name_H-M   'P 1'
#
loop_
_entity.id
_entity.type
_entity.pdbx_description
1 polymer ?
#
loop_
_entity_poly.entity_id
_entity_poly.type
_entity_poly.pdbx_seq_one_letter_code
_entity_poly.pdbx_strand_id
1 'polypeptide(L)'
;IRELILDGSLHLIQEGLKSGFLYPLIKKQDKCSKPIPLPPDTCSLSGLCEMAKHLPSLNEMELQTLQLMGDDVSVTEQDLFSRVVENNCSFSKMITLMGQQYLLPPKSSFLLSDISCMQPLLNCRKTFDVIVIDPPWQNKSVKRSNRYSYLSPLQIKQIPIPKLAAPNCLVVTWVTNRQKHLRFVKEELYPFWSVETLAEWHWVKITSSGEFVFPLDSPHKKPYEGLILGRVREKTPLPLRNTDVKVLPIPDHKLIVSVPCLLHSHKPPLAEVLKDYIKPDGECLELFARNLQPGWTSWGNEVLKFQHVNYFIALESGH
;
A
#
# COMPACT_ATOMS: atom_id res chain seq x y z
N ILE A 1 -23.55 -5.60 -6.74
CA ILE A 1 -22.25 -4.93 -7.06
C ILE A 1 -22.19 -4.30 -8.45
N ARG A 2 -22.62 -4.99 -9.52
CA ARG A 2 -22.57 -4.45 -10.89
C ARG A 2 -23.28 -3.10 -11.03
N GLU A 3 -24.56 -3.05 -10.64
CA GLU A 3 -25.37 -1.83 -10.66
C GLU A 3 -24.73 -0.74 -9.81
N LEU A 4 -24.30 -1.08 -8.59
CA LEU A 4 -23.59 -0.15 -7.71
C LEU A 4 -22.36 0.49 -8.38
N ILE A 5 -21.54 -0.29 -9.09
CA ILE A 5 -20.37 0.25 -9.81
C ILE A 5 -20.81 1.09 -11.00
N LEU A 6 -21.79 0.63 -11.79
CA LEU A 6 -22.29 1.38 -12.94
C LEU A 6 -22.82 2.76 -12.52
N ASP A 7 -23.77 2.76 -11.58
CA ASP A 7 -24.47 3.95 -11.16
C ASP A 7 -23.55 4.87 -10.35
N GLY A 8 -22.76 4.29 -9.44
CA GLY A 8 -21.88 5.05 -8.56
C GLY A 8 -20.66 5.66 -9.27
N SER A 9 -20.12 5.00 -10.31
CA SER A 9 -18.98 5.56 -11.06
C SER A 9 -19.40 6.64 -12.06
N LEU A 10 -20.65 6.63 -12.53
CA LEU A 10 -21.15 7.57 -13.53
C LEU A 10 -20.96 9.03 -13.09
N HIS A 11 -21.36 9.37 -11.87
CA HIS A 11 -21.23 10.74 -11.35
C HIS A 11 -19.76 11.16 -11.19
N LEU A 12 -18.90 10.26 -10.74
CA LEU A 12 -17.46 10.52 -10.60
C LEU A 12 -16.78 10.73 -11.95
N ILE A 13 -17.16 9.95 -12.97
CA ILE A 13 -16.66 10.10 -14.34
C ILE A 13 -17.13 11.42 -14.94
N GLN A 14 -18.41 11.77 -14.77
CA GLN A 14 -18.96 13.05 -15.25
C GLN A 14 -18.25 14.25 -14.62
N GLU A 15 -18.03 14.23 -13.31
CA GLU A 15 -17.30 15.31 -12.62
C GLU A 15 -15.82 15.33 -13.04
N GLY A 16 -15.19 14.16 -13.24
CA GLY A 16 -13.83 14.07 -13.76
C GLY A 16 -13.67 14.68 -15.16
N LEU A 17 -14.65 14.48 -16.06
CA LEU A 17 -14.69 15.09 -17.39
C LEU A 17 -14.91 16.61 -17.31
N LYS A 18 -15.81 17.05 -16.43
CA LYS A 18 -16.13 18.47 -16.22
C LYS A 18 -14.96 19.25 -15.61
N SER A 19 -14.28 18.66 -14.63
CA SER A 19 -13.12 19.23 -13.95
C SER A 19 -11.81 19.10 -14.75
N GLY A 20 -11.84 18.46 -15.93
CA GLY A 20 -10.68 18.32 -16.82
C GLY A 20 -9.66 17.25 -16.41
N PHE A 21 -9.99 16.40 -15.44
CA PHE A 21 -9.19 15.23 -15.07
C PHE A 21 -9.31 14.08 -16.07
N LEU A 22 -10.43 14.02 -16.81
CA LEU A 22 -10.68 13.07 -17.89
C LEU A 22 -10.91 13.80 -19.21
N TYR A 23 -10.66 13.13 -20.33
CA TYR A 23 -10.70 13.69 -21.67
C TYR A 23 -11.67 12.92 -22.58
N PRO A 24 -12.71 13.55 -23.14
CA PRO A 24 -13.61 12.88 -24.08
C PRO A 24 -12.86 12.26 -25.26
N LEU A 25 -13.33 11.11 -25.75
CA LEU A 25 -12.72 10.35 -26.85
C LEU A 25 -12.43 11.18 -28.12
N ILE A 26 -13.15 12.28 -28.31
CA ILE A 26 -13.05 13.19 -29.47
C ILE A 26 -11.81 14.09 -29.39
N LYS A 27 -11.25 14.34 -28.20
CA LYS A 27 -9.95 15.03 -28.03
C LYS A 27 -8.80 14.03 -28.16
N LYS A 28 -8.62 13.41 -29.33
CA LYS A 28 -7.29 12.93 -29.72
C LYS A 28 -6.42 14.15 -30.00
N GLN A 29 -5.86 14.75 -28.95
CA GLN A 29 -4.61 15.46 -29.15
C GLN A 29 -3.57 14.38 -29.47
N ASP A 30 -2.92 14.50 -30.63
CA ASP A 30 -1.72 13.77 -31.04
C ASP A 30 -0.51 14.09 -30.13
N LYS A 31 -0.71 14.06 -28.80
CA LYS A 31 0.37 13.80 -27.88
C LYS A 31 0.45 12.30 -27.72
N CYS A 32 0.92 11.64 -28.78
CA CYS A 32 1.67 10.39 -28.62
C CYS A 32 2.89 10.77 -27.77
N SER A 33 2.71 10.83 -26.45
CA SER A 33 3.81 10.84 -25.51
C SER A 33 4.63 9.63 -25.89
N LYS A 34 5.83 9.84 -26.44
CA LYS A 34 6.78 8.75 -26.69
C LYS A 34 6.78 7.88 -25.44
N PRO A 35 6.65 6.55 -25.54
CA PRO A 35 6.66 5.71 -24.36
C PRO A 35 7.91 6.06 -23.57
N ILE A 36 7.73 6.64 -22.38
CA ILE A 36 8.84 6.85 -21.46
C ILE A 36 9.39 5.43 -21.26
N PRO A 37 10.67 5.17 -21.61
CA PRO A 37 11.25 3.87 -21.40
C PRO A 37 11.07 3.55 -19.92
N LEU A 38 10.21 2.58 -19.61
CA LEU A 38 10.14 2.07 -18.25
C LEU A 38 11.56 1.58 -17.95
N PRO A 39 12.14 1.94 -16.79
CA PRO A 39 13.40 1.37 -16.38
C PRO A 39 13.26 -0.14 -16.50
N PRO A 40 14.26 -0.85 -17.06
CA PRO A 40 14.25 -2.30 -16.99
C PRO A 40 14.03 -2.69 -15.51
N ASP A 41 13.29 -3.77 -15.23
CA ASP A 41 13.06 -4.36 -13.90
C ASP A 41 14.42 -4.85 -13.31
N THR A 42 15.40 -3.96 -13.13
CA THR A 42 16.77 -4.24 -12.69
C THR A 42 16.90 -4.18 -11.18
N CYS A 43 15.89 -3.66 -10.49
CA CYS A 43 15.88 -3.54 -9.05
C CYS A 43 15.43 -4.87 -8.42
N SER A 44 16.38 -5.77 -8.16
CA SER A 44 16.14 -7.07 -7.51
C SER A 44 15.95 -6.92 -5.98
N LEU A 45 15.12 -5.96 -5.52
CA LEU A 45 14.85 -5.77 -4.07
C LEU A 45 14.35 -7.08 -3.44
N SER A 46 13.52 -7.82 -4.16
CA SER A 46 13.02 -9.12 -3.70
C SER A 46 14.14 -10.16 -3.58
N GLY A 47 15.08 -10.19 -4.53
CA GLY A 47 16.27 -11.04 -4.45
C GLY A 47 17.19 -10.67 -3.28
N LEU A 48 17.30 -9.38 -2.97
CA LEU A 48 18.02 -8.92 -1.78
C LEU A 48 17.39 -9.43 -0.48
N CYS A 49 16.05 -9.37 -0.37
CA CYS A 49 15.37 -9.93 0.79
C CYS A 49 15.60 -11.44 0.94
N GLU A 50 15.71 -12.20 -0.16
CA GLU A 50 16.08 -13.62 -0.09
C GLU A 50 17.51 -13.81 0.44
N MET A 51 18.46 -13.01 -0.01
CA MET A 51 19.83 -13.04 0.51
C MET A 51 19.87 -12.67 2.01
N ALA A 52 19.06 -11.69 2.41
CA ALA A 52 19.01 -11.20 3.78
C ALA A 52 18.48 -12.24 4.79
N LYS A 53 17.73 -13.26 4.34
CA LYS A 53 17.29 -14.38 5.20
C LYS A 53 18.46 -15.16 5.81
N HIS A 54 19.64 -15.09 5.19
CA HIS A 54 20.84 -15.78 5.65
C HIS A 54 21.74 -14.92 6.54
N LEU A 55 21.39 -13.65 6.74
CA LEU A 55 22.14 -12.76 7.64
C LEU A 55 21.78 -13.08 9.11
N PRO A 56 22.76 -13.03 10.02
CA PRO A 56 22.51 -13.22 11.44
C PRO A 56 21.53 -12.14 11.95
N SER A 57 20.56 -12.57 12.77
CA SER A 57 19.64 -11.65 13.43
C SER A 57 20.44 -10.69 14.32
N LEU A 58 20.20 -9.38 14.18
CA LEU A 58 20.74 -8.40 15.11
C LEU A 58 20.26 -8.72 16.54
N ASN A 59 21.14 -8.52 17.50
CA ASN A 59 20.84 -8.74 18.92
C ASN A 59 19.71 -7.80 19.36
N GLU A 60 18.83 -8.23 20.29
CA GLU A 60 17.68 -7.40 20.75
C GLU A 60 18.09 -6.02 21.32
N MET A 61 19.36 -5.87 21.70
CA MET A 61 19.96 -4.66 22.26
C MET A 61 20.38 -3.61 21.21
N GLU A 62 20.34 -3.92 19.90
CA GLU A 62 20.69 -2.95 18.86
C GLU A 62 19.53 -2.03 18.49
N LEU A 63 19.86 -0.80 18.06
CA LEU A 63 18.90 0.20 17.58
C LEU A 63 18.07 -0.38 16.42
N GLN A 64 16.77 -0.56 16.67
CA GLN A 64 15.80 -1.13 15.71
C GLN A 64 15.45 -0.13 14.60
N THR A 65 15.79 1.14 14.78
CA THR A 65 15.51 2.25 13.87
C THR A 65 16.81 2.92 13.43
N LEU A 66 16.90 3.27 12.16
CA LEU A 66 17.96 4.09 11.59
C LEU A 66 17.38 5.43 11.11
N GLN A 67 17.78 6.51 11.76
CA GLN A 67 17.40 7.86 11.34
C GLN A 67 18.41 8.40 10.32
N LEU A 68 17.92 8.86 9.17
CA LEU A 68 18.78 9.45 8.15
C LEU A 68 19.16 10.88 8.55
N MET A 69 20.44 11.15 8.81
CA MET A 69 20.99 12.47 9.14
C MET A 69 21.72 13.08 7.92
N GLY A 70 21.40 14.31 7.52
CA GLY A 70 21.97 14.97 6.32
C GLY A 70 21.23 14.68 5.00
N ASP A 71 21.74 15.24 3.89
CA ASP A 71 21.12 15.21 2.55
C ASP A 71 21.59 14.03 1.67
N ASP A 72 22.83 13.60 1.81
CA ASP A 72 23.41 12.43 1.11
C ASP A 72 23.85 11.37 2.14
N VAL A 73 23.01 10.34 2.34
CA VAL A 73 23.32 9.25 3.28
C VAL A 73 23.59 7.97 2.51
N SER A 74 24.84 7.50 2.57
CA SER A 74 25.18 6.12 2.22
C SER A 74 24.70 5.20 3.34
N VAL A 75 23.51 4.63 3.19
CA VAL A 75 23.00 3.60 4.10
C VAL A 75 23.66 2.28 3.74
N THR A 76 24.19 1.54 4.72
CA THR A 76 24.73 0.21 4.43
C THR A 76 23.57 -0.74 4.08
N GLU A 77 23.84 -1.70 3.19
CA GLU A 77 22.83 -2.70 2.83
C GLU A 77 22.34 -3.49 4.05
N GLN A 78 23.26 -3.79 4.98
CA GLN A 78 22.95 -4.48 6.23
C GLN A 78 21.91 -3.72 7.07
N ASP A 79 22.05 -2.39 7.20
CA ASP A 79 21.13 -1.58 7.98
C ASP A 79 19.73 -1.53 7.36
N LEU A 80 19.63 -1.54 6.01
CA LEU A 80 18.35 -1.50 5.29
C LEU A 80 17.49 -2.75 5.52
N PHE A 81 18.11 -3.91 5.72
CA PHE A 81 17.38 -5.17 5.92
C PHE A 81 17.05 -5.47 7.38
N SER A 82 17.79 -4.86 8.30
CA SER A 82 17.77 -5.23 9.71
C SER A 82 17.13 -4.17 10.62
N ARG A 83 16.87 -2.97 10.09
CA ARG A 83 16.33 -1.84 10.84
C ARG A 83 15.24 -1.11 10.05
N VAL A 84 14.33 -0.48 10.78
CA VAL A 84 13.36 0.45 10.19
C VAL A 84 14.09 1.76 9.87
N VAL A 85 14.15 2.11 8.59
CA VAL A 85 14.80 3.34 8.13
C VAL A 85 13.78 4.48 8.15
N GLU A 86 14.15 5.62 8.73
CA GLU A 86 13.25 6.76 8.92
C GLU A 86 13.80 8.03 8.25
N ASN A 87 12.97 8.65 7.40
CA ASN A 87 13.12 10.04 7.01
C ASN A 87 12.20 10.92 7.88
N ASN A 88 12.69 11.39 9.02
CA ASN A 88 11.92 12.24 9.94
C ASN A 88 11.89 13.72 9.54
N CYS A 89 12.52 14.09 8.42
CA CYS A 89 12.54 15.47 7.93
C CYS A 89 11.22 15.87 7.25
N SER A 90 10.99 17.18 7.16
CA SER A 90 9.85 17.76 6.44
C SER A 90 10.05 17.82 4.92
N PHE A 91 11.17 17.30 4.41
CA PHE A 91 11.52 17.27 2.98
C PHE A 91 11.95 15.86 2.56
N SER A 92 11.92 15.61 1.25
CA SER A 92 12.33 14.32 0.69
C SER A 92 13.84 14.13 0.76
N LYS A 93 14.31 12.91 1.04
CA LYS A 93 15.74 12.56 1.07
C LYS A 93 16.10 11.59 -0.03
N MET A 94 17.32 11.64 -0.53
CA MET A 94 17.83 10.65 -1.45
C MET A 94 18.68 9.63 -0.71
N ILE A 95 18.51 8.35 -1.02
CA ILE A 95 19.41 7.28 -0.56
C ILE A 95 19.97 6.53 -1.75
N THR A 96 21.16 5.96 -1.58
CA THR A 96 21.77 5.09 -2.57
C THR A 96 21.75 3.64 -2.08
N LEU A 97 21.22 2.74 -2.89
CA LEU A 97 21.18 1.29 -2.64
C LEU A 97 21.57 0.56 -3.93
N MET A 98 22.58 -0.32 -3.85
CA MET A 98 23.15 -1.03 -5.01
C MET A 98 23.54 -0.12 -6.18
N GLY A 99 24.06 1.08 -5.89
CA GLY A 99 24.41 2.07 -6.92
C GLY A 99 23.21 2.68 -7.66
N GLN A 100 21.98 2.42 -7.20
CA GLN A 100 20.77 3.08 -7.66
C GLN A 100 20.30 4.09 -6.62
N GLN A 101 19.64 5.16 -7.06
CA GLN A 101 19.13 6.20 -6.18
C GLN A 101 17.62 6.04 -5.94
N TYR A 102 17.18 6.32 -4.72
CA TYR A 102 15.78 6.26 -4.32
C TYR A 102 15.41 7.51 -3.53
N LEU A 103 14.23 8.06 -3.82
CA LEU A 103 13.68 9.23 -3.16
C LEU A 103 12.75 8.80 -2.03
N LEU A 104 13.02 9.25 -0.82
CA LEU A 104 12.22 8.96 0.37
C LEU A 104 11.33 10.16 0.68
N PRO A 105 9.99 10.01 0.71
CA PRO A 105 9.08 11.09 1.07
C PRO A 105 9.34 11.65 2.48
N PRO A 106 8.92 12.88 2.77
CA PRO A 106 9.03 13.46 4.11
C PRO A 106 8.23 12.65 5.14
N LYS A 107 8.75 12.58 6.37
CA LYS A 107 8.12 11.86 7.50
C LYS A 107 7.78 10.39 7.19
N SER A 108 8.47 9.77 6.25
CA SER A 108 8.23 8.37 5.89
C SER A 108 9.20 7.45 6.61
N SER A 109 8.79 6.23 6.86
CA SER A 109 9.67 5.17 7.34
C SER A 109 9.42 3.88 6.59
N PHE A 110 10.43 3.02 6.51
CA PHE A 110 10.26 1.73 5.87
C PHE A 110 11.14 0.63 6.44
N LEU A 111 10.72 -0.61 6.21
CA LEU A 111 11.54 -1.81 6.43
C LEU A 111 11.52 -2.66 5.17
N LEU A 112 12.69 -2.85 4.56
CA LEU A 112 12.90 -3.74 3.42
C LEU A 112 13.26 -5.12 3.94
N SER A 113 12.28 -5.98 4.18
CA SER A 113 12.54 -7.35 4.65
C SER A 113 11.46 -8.32 4.22
N ASP A 114 11.79 -9.62 4.27
CA ASP A 114 10.81 -10.70 4.08
C ASP A 114 9.94 -10.91 5.32
N ILE A 115 8.81 -11.61 5.16
CA ILE A 115 7.89 -11.95 6.25
C ILE A 115 8.58 -12.72 7.39
N SER A 116 9.63 -13.50 7.11
CA SER A 116 10.43 -14.17 8.14
C SER A 116 11.24 -13.20 9.02
N CYS A 117 11.47 -11.97 8.54
CA CYS A 117 12.36 -10.97 9.13
C CYS A 117 11.61 -9.69 9.51
N MET A 118 10.36 -9.81 10.00
CA MET A 118 9.54 -8.68 10.43
C MET A 118 9.87 -8.16 11.85
N GLN A 119 10.79 -8.80 12.57
CA GLN A 119 11.10 -8.45 13.97
C GLN A 119 11.43 -6.96 14.18
N PRO A 120 12.16 -6.26 13.30
CA PRO A 120 12.44 -4.83 13.49
C PRO A 120 11.18 -3.97 13.55
N LEU A 121 10.17 -4.30 12.76
CA LEU A 121 8.87 -3.62 12.77
C LEU A 121 8.07 -3.92 14.05
N LEU A 122 8.25 -5.09 14.67
CA LEU A 122 7.56 -5.44 15.90
C LEU A 122 8.22 -4.82 17.14
N ASN A 123 9.54 -4.69 17.08
CA ASN A 123 10.36 -4.23 18.20
C ASN A 123 10.48 -2.72 18.28
N CYS A 124 10.07 -1.97 17.24
CA CYS A 124 10.06 -0.51 17.29
C CYS A 124 9.01 0.07 18.27
N ARG A 125 8.25 -0.78 18.97
CA ARG A 125 7.23 -0.45 19.99
C ARG A 125 6.18 0.57 19.52
N LYS A 126 6.02 0.73 18.21
CA LYS A 126 4.97 1.53 17.59
C LYS A 126 3.74 0.65 17.37
N THR A 127 2.57 1.19 17.63
CA THR A 127 1.30 0.61 17.21
C THR A 127 0.63 1.56 16.23
N PHE A 128 -0.16 1.01 15.33
CA PHE A 128 -0.71 1.71 14.19
C PHE A 128 -2.23 1.83 14.30
N ASP A 129 -2.75 3.00 14.01
CA ASP A 129 -4.19 3.29 13.97
C ASP A 129 -4.82 2.83 12.66
N VAL A 130 -3.99 2.71 11.62
CA VAL A 130 -4.39 2.26 10.29
C VAL A 130 -3.36 1.27 9.78
N ILE A 131 -3.81 0.09 9.38
CA ILE A 131 -2.97 -0.90 8.71
C ILE A 131 -3.60 -1.23 7.36
N VAL A 132 -2.94 -0.85 6.27
CA VAL A 132 -3.29 -1.23 4.91
C VAL A 132 -2.45 -2.44 4.50
N ILE A 133 -3.08 -3.44 3.89
CA ILE A 133 -2.44 -4.70 3.52
C ILE A 133 -2.80 -5.04 2.07
N ASP A 134 -1.80 -5.26 1.21
CA ASP A 134 -1.98 -5.81 -0.15
C ASP A 134 -1.26 -7.16 -0.29
N PRO A 135 -1.82 -8.26 0.27
CA PRO A 135 -1.12 -9.53 0.29
C PRO A 135 -0.78 -10.02 -1.13
N PRO A 136 0.37 -10.70 -1.33
CA PRO A 136 0.74 -11.29 -2.59
C PRO A 136 -0.09 -12.56 -2.85
N TRP A 137 -1.36 -12.36 -3.19
CA TRP A 137 -2.35 -13.41 -3.38
C TRP A 137 -1.92 -14.41 -4.45
N GLN A 138 -2.14 -15.70 -4.18
CA GLN A 138 -1.82 -16.74 -5.15
C GLN A 138 -2.67 -16.60 -6.44
N ASN A 139 -1.99 -16.35 -7.56
CA ASN A 139 -2.60 -16.29 -8.89
C ASN A 139 -1.96 -17.29 -9.87
N LYS A 140 -2.76 -17.81 -10.82
CA LYS A 140 -2.32 -18.71 -11.89
C LYS A 140 -1.28 -18.05 -12.80
N SER A 141 -1.39 -16.74 -13.04
CA SER A 141 -0.39 -15.97 -13.80
C SER A 141 0.94 -15.85 -13.06
N VAL A 142 0.88 -15.52 -11.76
CA VAL A 142 2.06 -15.42 -10.89
C VAL A 142 2.82 -16.75 -10.88
N LYS A 143 2.12 -17.89 -10.72
CA LYS A 143 2.70 -19.24 -10.79
C LYS A 143 3.46 -19.56 -12.08
N ARG A 144 3.07 -18.96 -13.22
CA ARG A 144 3.73 -19.21 -14.51
C ARG A 144 4.89 -18.27 -14.79
N SER A 145 4.91 -17.10 -14.15
CA SER A 145 5.90 -16.05 -14.43
C SER A 145 7.18 -16.15 -13.60
N ASN A 146 7.16 -16.82 -12.44
CA ASN A 146 8.24 -16.80 -11.42
C ASN A 146 8.73 -15.39 -11.01
N ARG A 147 8.08 -14.30 -11.47
CA ARG A 147 8.50 -12.92 -11.23
C ARG A 147 8.11 -12.38 -9.85
N TYR A 148 7.16 -13.03 -9.16
CA TYR A 148 6.68 -12.63 -7.84
C TYR A 148 6.46 -13.86 -6.95
N SER A 149 6.93 -13.80 -5.71
CA SER A 149 6.55 -14.77 -4.68
C SER A 149 5.08 -14.57 -4.29
N TYR A 150 4.40 -15.64 -3.89
CA TYR A 150 3.06 -15.57 -3.30
C TYR A 150 3.11 -16.16 -1.91
N LEU A 151 2.22 -15.69 -1.03
CA LEU A 151 2.08 -16.27 0.30
C LEU A 151 0.92 -17.27 0.34
N SER A 152 1.12 -18.35 1.08
CA SER A 152 0.05 -19.27 1.41
C SER A 152 -0.93 -18.61 2.39
N PRO A 153 -2.20 -19.06 2.44
CA PRO A 153 -3.16 -18.58 3.44
C PRO A 153 -2.65 -18.67 4.88
N LEU A 154 -1.90 -19.72 5.22
CA LEU A 154 -1.32 -19.90 6.54
C LEU A 154 -0.26 -18.84 6.87
N GLN A 155 0.64 -18.55 5.93
CA GLN A 155 1.65 -17.50 6.09
C GLN A 155 1.00 -16.12 6.24
N ILE A 156 -0.07 -15.84 5.48
CA ILE A 156 -0.81 -14.58 5.64
C ILE A 156 -1.43 -14.49 7.04
N LYS A 157 -2.06 -15.57 7.54
CA LYS A 157 -2.63 -15.58 8.91
C LYS A 157 -1.58 -15.31 9.99
N GLN A 158 -0.35 -15.79 9.80
CA GLN A 158 0.74 -15.64 10.78
C GLN A 158 1.28 -14.20 10.91
N ILE A 159 0.91 -13.28 10.02
CA ILE A 159 1.27 -11.87 10.17
C ILE A 159 0.66 -11.36 11.49
N PRO A 160 1.47 -10.78 12.40
CA PRO A 160 1.05 -10.45 13.75
C PRO A 160 0.29 -9.11 13.82
N ILE A 161 -0.78 -8.95 13.04
CA ILE A 161 -1.64 -7.75 13.03
C ILE A 161 -2.07 -7.33 14.44
N PRO A 162 -2.51 -8.24 15.35
CA PRO A 162 -2.90 -7.84 16.70
C PRO A 162 -1.78 -7.22 17.54
N LYS A 163 -0.50 -7.48 17.22
CA LYS A 163 0.64 -6.87 17.91
C LYS A 163 1.01 -5.49 17.35
N LEU A 164 0.71 -5.26 16.08
CA LEU A 164 0.98 -4.00 15.37
C LEU A 164 -0.18 -3.00 15.53
N ALA A 165 -1.40 -3.48 15.75
CA ALA A 165 -2.58 -2.65 15.83
C ALA A 165 -2.67 -1.89 17.17
N ALA A 166 -2.93 -0.58 17.08
CA ALA A 166 -3.38 0.22 18.20
C ALA A 166 -4.83 -0.16 18.58
N PRO A 167 -5.31 0.23 19.77
CA PRO A 167 -6.72 0.10 20.12
C PRO A 167 -7.61 0.73 19.04
N ASN A 168 -8.67 0.03 18.64
CA ASN A 168 -9.59 0.47 17.59
C ASN A 168 -8.94 0.69 16.19
N CYS A 169 -7.78 0.07 15.93
CA CYS A 169 -7.09 0.15 14.64
C CYS A 169 -8.01 -0.25 13.47
N LEU A 170 -8.01 0.58 12.41
CA LEU A 170 -8.63 0.28 11.13
C LEU A 170 -7.69 -0.61 10.29
N VAL A 171 -8.15 -1.80 9.94
CA VAL A 171 -7.46 -2.71 9.04
C VAL A 171 -8.14 -2.67 7.68
N VAL A 172 -7.37 -2.39 6.63
CA VAL A 172 -7.83 -2.33 5.25
C VAL A 172 -7.06 -3.37 4.45
N THR A 173 -7.77 -4.31 3.82
CA THR A 173 -7.14 -5.40 3.06
C THR A 173 -7.58 -5.37 1.61
N TRP A 174 -6.63 -5.19 0.69
CA TRP A 174 -6.87 -5.35 -0.75
C TRP A 174 -7.11 -6.82 -1.08
N VAL A 175 -8.16 -7.09 -1.86
CA VAL A 175 -8.56 -8.44 -2.25
C VAL A 175 -8.84 -8.49 -3.75
N THR A 176 -8.37 -9.57 -4.40
CA THR A 176 -8.70 -9.81 -5.80
C THR A 176 -10.16 -10.26 -5.95
N ASN A 177 -10.76 -10.13 -7.14
CA ASN A 177 -12.14 -10.57 -7.41
C ASN A 177 -12.39 -12.08 -7.32
N ARG A 178 -11.45 -12.86 -6.77
CA ARG A 178 -11.64 -14.29 -6.53
C ARG A 178 -12.37 -14.49 -5.22
N GLN A 179 -13.57 -15.07 -5.28
CA GLN A 179 -14.40 -15.32 -4.10
C GLN A 179 -13.71 -16.13 -3.00
N LYS A 180 -12.75 -16.99 -3.34
CA LYS A 180 -11.95 -17.69 -2.34
C LYS A 180 -11.12 -16.75 -1.45
N HIS A 181 -10.59 -15.65 -1.99
CA HIS A 181 -9.81 -14.69 -1.20
C HIS A 181 -10.74 -13.81 -0.37
N LEU A 182 -11.88 -13.41 -0.93
CA LEU A 182 -12.89 -12.65 -0.20
C LEU A 182 -13.39 -13.42 1.04
N ARG A 183 -13.79 -14.69 0.85
CA ARG A 183 -14.21 -15.56 1.95
C ARG A 183 -13.10 -15.78 2.96
N PHE A 184 -11.90 -16.10 2.50
CA PHE A 184 -10.75 -16.25 3.39
C PHE A 184 -10.51 -15.01 4.26
N VAL A 185 -10.59 -13.81 3.70
CA VAL A 185 -10.42 -12.57 4.48
C VAL A 185 -11.52 -12.42 5.54
N LYS A 186 -12.80 -12.52 5.14
CA LYS A 186 -13.95 -12.28 6.02
C LYS A 186 -14.19 -13.39 7.06
N GLU A 187 -14.04 -14.64 6.66
CA GLU A 187 -14.44 -15.82 7.43
C GLU A 187 -13.28 -16.44 8.22
N GLU A 188 -12.03 -16.21 7.82
CA GLU A 188 -10.87 -16.84 8.46
C GLU A 188 -9.84 -15.83 8.98
N LEU A 189 -9.40 -14.89 8.15
CA LEU A 189 -8.28 -14.00 8.46
C LEU A 189 -8.67 -12.96 9.50
N TYR A 190 -9.77 -12.23 9.27
CA TYR A 190 -10.25 -11.20 10.18
C TYR A 190 -10.63 -11.78 11.55
N PRO A 191 -11.42 -12.87 11.64
CA PRO A 191 -11.65 -13.53 12.92
C PRO A 191 -10.37 -13.97 13.64
N PHE A 192 -9.38 -14.50 12.91
CA PHE A 192 -8.10 -14.90 13.49
C PHE A 192 -7.32 -13.71 14.07
N TRP A 193 -7.36 -12.55 13.41
CA TRP A 193 -6.77 -11.31 13.90
C TRP A 193 -7.65 -10.53 14.89
N SER A 194 -8.80 -11.07 15.30
CA SER A 194 -9.79 -10.35 16.11
C SER A 194 -10.26 -9.04 15.46
N VAL A 195 -10.33 -9.01 14.13
CA VAL A 195 -10.86 -7.90 13.34
C VAL A 195 -12.33 -8.15 13.02
N GLU A 196 -13.16 -7.16 13.29
CA GLU A 196 -14.55 -7.13 12.87
C GLU A 196 -14.67 -6.50 11.48
N THR A 197 -15.30 -7.20 10.54
CA THR A 197 -15.58 -6.65 9.20
C THR A 197 -16.65 -5.57 9.31
N LEU A 198 -16.39 -4.40 8.72
CA LEU A 198 -17.28 -3.24 8.74
C LEU A 198 -17.86 -2.91 7.38
N ALA A 199 -17.04 -2.96 6.33
CA ALA A 199 -17.43 -2.51 5.00
C ALA A 199 -16.61 -3.20 3.90
N GLU A 200 -17.15 -3.18 2.69
CA GLU A 200 -16.47 -3.58 1.47
C GLU A 200 -16.49 -2.42 0.47
N TRP A 201 -15.32 -1.88 0.15
CA TRP A 201 -15.14 -0.82 -0.86
C TRP A 201 -14.63 -1.39 -2.18
N HIS A 202 -14.72 -0.61 -3.25
CA HIS A 202 -14.28 -1.03 -4.58
C HIS A 202 -13.47 0.05 -5.27
N TRP A 203 -12.27 -0.31 -5.71
CA TRP A 203 -11.48 0.51 -6.62
C TRP A 203 -11.82 0.16 -8.07
N VAL A 204 -12.48 1.07 -8.76
CA VAL A 204 -12.88 0.97 -10.17
C VAL A 204 -11.85 1.64 -11.07
N LYS A 205 -11.47 0.95 -12.13
CA LYS A 205 -10.42 1.32 -13.07
C LYS A 205 -11.04 1.77 -14.38
N ILE A 206 -10.76 3.02 -14.73
CA ILE A 206 -11.23 3.64 -15.97
C ILE A 206 -10.05 4.05 -16.85
N THR A 207 -10.32 4.30 -18.13
CA THR A 207 -9.40 4.98 -19.05
C THR A 207 -9.41 6.48 -18.78
N SER A 208 -8.47 7.20 -19.40
CA SER A 208 -8.51 8.67 -19.42
C SER A 208 -9.76 9.24 -20.10
N SER A 209 -10.49 8.43 -20.88
CA SER A 209 -11.78 8.78 -21.47
C SER A 209 -13.00 8.49 -20.59
N GLY A 210 -12.80 7.90 -19.42
CA GLY A 210 -13.90 7.55 -18.51
C GLY A 210 -14.55 6.18 -18.79
N GLU A 211 -14.00 5.39 -19.72
CA GLU A 211 -14.51 4.04 -20.01
C GLU A 211 -13.88 3.01 -19.07
N PHE A 212 -14.57 1.92 -18.73
CA PHE A 212 -13.93 0.87 -17.93
C PHE A 212 -12.80 0.19 -18.70
N VAL A 213 -11.67 -0.06 -18.04
CA VAL A 213 -10.50 -0.72 -18.66
C VAL A 213 -10.80 -2.16 -19.13
N PHE A 214 -11.85 -2.78 -18.59
CA PHE A 214 -12.45 -4.02 -19.06
C PHE A 214 -13.97 -3.94 -18.90
N PRO A 215 -14.77 -4.63 -19.74
CA PRO A 215 -16.20 -4.74 -19.50
C PRO A 215 -16.51 -5.32 -18.12
N LEU A 216 -17.47 -4.74 -17.40
CA LEU A 216 -17.89 -5.23 -16.08
C LEU A 216 -18.35 -6.69 -16.11
N ASP A 217 -18.96 -7.10 -17.23
CA ASP A 217 -19.50 -8.45 -17.44
C ASP A 217 -18.44 -9.45 -17.91
N SER A 218 -17.16 -9.05 -18.02
CA SER A 218 -16.09 -9.95 -18.42
C SER A 218 -15.91 -11.11 -17.42
N PRO A 219 -15.81 -12.37 -17.88
CA PRO A 219 -15.73 -13.55 -17.01
C PRO A 219 -14.38 -13.70 -16.31
N HIS A 220 -13.32 -13.10 -16.84
CA HIS A 220 -11.94 -13.37 -16.39
C HIS A 220 -11.24 -12.16 -15.77
N LYS A 221 -11.53 -10.95 -16.25
CA LYS A 221 -10.94 -9.71 -15.74
C LYS A 221 -12.06 -8.77 -15.37
N LYS A 222 -11.99 -8.20 -14.17
CA LYS A 222 -12.94 -7.16 -13.76
C LYS A 222 -12.22 -5.81 -13.77
N PRO A 223 -12.89 -4.71 -14.14
CA PRO A 223 -12.32 -3.37 -14.09
C PRO A 223 -12.33 -2.81 -12.67
N TYR A 224 -12.35 -3.64 -11.64
CA TYR A 224 -12.32 -3.19 -10.26
C TYR A 224 -11.58 -4.17 -9.37
N GLU A 225 -11.17 -3.74 -8.17
CA GLU A 225 -10.63 -4.58 -7.10
C GLU A 225 -11.33 -4.23 -5.78
N GLY A 226 -11.46 -5.21 -4.88
CA GLY A 226 -12.14 -5.02 -3.60
C GLY A 226 -11.18 -4.61 -2.48
N LEU A 227 -11.71 -3.84 -1.53
CA LEU A 227 -11.06 -3.57 -0.25
C LEU A 227 -12.02 -3.99 0.86
N ILE A 228 -11.55 -4.82 1.78
CA ILE A 228 -12.30 -5.15 2.98
C ILE A 228 -11.77 -4.28 4.10
N LEU A 229 -12.68 -3.63 4.83
CA LEU A 229 -12.36 -2.76 5.94
C LEU A 229 -12.91 -3.39 7.21
N GLY A 230 -12.10 -3.38 8.26
CA GLY A 230 -12.50 -3.86 9.57
C GLY A 230 -11.78 -3.17 10.70
N ARG A 231 -12.27 -3.31 11.94
CA ARG A 231 -11.61 -2.75 13.13
C ARG A 231 -11.18 -3.86 14.07
N VAL A 232 -9.99 -3.73 14.66
CA VAL A 232 -9.53 -4.64 15.71
C VAL A 232 -10.42 -4.47 16.93
N ARG A 233 -11.02 -5.57 17.39
CA ARG A 233 -11.82 -5.60 18.61
C ARG A 233 -10.90 -5.61 19.82
N GLU A 234 -11.19 -4.76 20.79
CA GLU A 234 -10.57 -4.86 22.11
C GLU A 234 -11.08 -6.11 22.83
N LYS A 235 -10.17 -6.85 23.46
CA LYS A 235 -10.52 -8.04 24.26
C LYS A 235 -11.17 -7.69 25.59
N THR A 236 -11.17 -6.42 26.00
CA THR A 236 -11.76 -5.96 27.25
C THR A 236 -12.34 -4.57 27.04
N PRO A 237 -13.66 -4.35 27.21
CA PRO A 237 -14.23 -3.01 27.14
C PRO A 237 -13.75 -2.24 28.38
N LEU A 238 -12.64 -1.53 28.26
CA LEU A 238 -12.31 -0.51 29.23
C LEU A 238 -13.33 0.61 29.04
N PRO A 239 -13.87 1.20 30.13
CA PRO A 239 -14.72 2.37 29.99
C PRO A 239 -13.87 3.44 29.31
N LEU A 240 -14.21 3.75 28.05
CA LEU A 240 -13.59 4.78 27.24
C LEU A 240 -13.54 6.05 28.09
N ARG A 241 -12.35 6.41 28.57
CA ARG A 241 -12.11 7.80 28.96
C ARG A 241 -12.31 8.59 27.68
N ASN A 242 -13.39 9.36 27.61
CA ASN A 242 -13.75 10.25 26.50
C ASN A 242 -12.51 10.82 25.81
N THR A 243 -12.16 10.24 24.67
CA THR A 243 -11.42 10.93 23.63
C THR A 243 -12.43 11.10 22.51
N ASP A 244 -13.14 12.23 22.55
CA ASP A 244 -14.15 12.69 21.61
C ASP A 244 -13.56 12.95 20.20
N VAL A 245 -12.79 12.02 19.65
CA VAL A 245 -12.49 12.02 18.22
C VAL A 245 -13.68 11.37 17.55
N LYS A 246 -14.61 12.21 17.09
CA LYS A 246 -15.80 11.80 16.34
C LYS A 246 -15.40 11.26 14.97
N VAL A 247 -14.87 10.04 14.93
CA VAL A 247 -14.57 9.35 13.68
C VAL A 247 -15.88 8.99 12.98
N LEU A 248 -15.98 9.30 11.68
CA LEU A 248 -17.18 9.01 10.92
C LEU A 248 -17.38 7.49 10.77
N PRO A 249 -18.64 7.01 10.73
CA PRO A 249 -18.92 5.62 10.40
C PRO A 249 -18.40 5.32 8.99
N ILE A 250 -17.82 4.13 8.81
CA ILE A 250 -17.30 3.69 7.52
C ILE A 250 -18.50 3.30 6.64
N PRO A 251 -18.74 3.97 5.50
CA PRO A 251 -19.84 3.61 4.62
C PRO A 251 -19.54 2.28 3.95
N ASP A 252 -20.56 1.46 3.73
CA ASP A 252 -20.41 0.27 2.89
C ASP A 252 -20.39 0.65 1.40
N HIS A 253 -19.72 -0.16 0.59
CA HIS A 253 -19.69 -0.04 -0.87
C HIS A 253 -19.20 1.31 -1.43
N LYS A 254 -18.32 2.01 -0.73
CA LYS A 254 -17.64 3.21 -1.26
C LYS A 254 -16.85 2.86 -2.53
N LEU A 255 -16.94 3.74 -3.53
CA LEU A 255 -16.21 3.61 -4.79
C LEU A 255 -15.01 4.57 -4.82
N ILE A 256 -13.86 4.04 -5.21
CA ILE A 256 -12.68 4.81 -5.60
C ILE A 256 -12.55 4.65 -7.10
N VAL A 257 -12.58 5.73 -7.88
CA VAL A 257 -12.47 5.66 -9.34
C VAL A 257 -11.16 6.32 -9.76
N SER A 258 -10.32 5.62 -10.51
CA SER A 258 -9.09 6.22 -11.05
C SER A 258 -8.63 5.60 -12.35
N VAL A 259 -7.79 6.33 -13.07
CA VAL A 259 -7.01 5.78 -14.18
C VAL A 259 -5.84 5.01 -13.58
N PRO A 260 -5.72 3.69 -13.81
CA PRO A 260 -4.65 2.91 -13.22
C PRO A 260 -3.29 3.33 -13.80
N CYS A 261 -2.26 3.29 -12.95
CA CYS A 261 -0.89 3.49 -13.40
C CYS A 261 -0.49 2.37 -14.38
N LEU A 262 0.41 2.70 -15.32
CA LEU A 262 1.01 1.72 -16.24
C LEU A 262 1.84 0.67 -15.48
N LEU A 263 2.39 1.04 -14.32
CA LEU A 263 3.14 0.15 -13.46
C LEU A 263 2.22 -0.89 -12.82
N HIS A 264 2.59 -2.15 -12.98
CA HIS A 264 1.79 -3.27 -12.50
C HIS A 264 1.56 -3.20 -10.98
N SER A 265 0.33 -3.49 -10.57
CA SER A 265 -0.10 -3.57 -9.17
C SER A 265 0.12 -2.30 -8.34
N HIS A 266 0.27 -1.14 -8.98
CA HIS A 266 0.27 0.15 -8.29
C HIS A 266 -1.16 0.57 -7.94
N LYS A 267 -1.51 0.43 -6.66
CA LYS A 267 -2.83 0.82 -6.11
C LYS A 267 -2.90 2.34 -5.91
N PRO A 268 -4.10 2.95 -5.93
CA PRO A 268 -4.24 4.36 -5.58
C PRO A 268 -3.84 4.57 -4.10
N PRO A 269 -3.18 5.69 -3.77
CA PRO A 269 -2.88 6.02 -2.39
C PRO A 269 -4.18 6.19 -1.59
N LEU A 270 -4.21 5.63 -0.38
CA LEU A 270 -5.42 5.62 0.45
C LEU A 270 -5.42 6.69 1.55
N ALA A 271 -4.30 7.39 1.79
CA ALA A 271 -4.19 8.38 2.86
C ALA A 271 -5.34 9.41 2.85
N GLU A 272 -5.54 10.10 1.71
CA GLU A 272 -6.62 11.08 1.57
C GLU A 272 -8.02 10.46 1.57
N VAL A 273 -8.16 9.21 1.14
CA VAL A 273 -9.46 8.51 1.09
C VAL A 273 -9.90 8.08 2.49
N LEU A 274 -8.93 7.77 3.35
CA LEU A 274 -9.15 7.27 4.70
C LEU A 274 -9.18 8.37 5.77
N LYS A 275 -8.70 9.58 5.48
CA LYS A 275 -8.52 10.68 6.45
C LYS A 275 -9.75 10.96 7.32
N ASP A 276 -10.96 10.85 6.76
CA ASP A 276 -12.21 11.14 7.47
C ASP A 276 -12.65 10.01 8.42
N TYR A 277 -12.03 8.83 8.32
CA TYR A 277 -12.36 7.60 9.07
C TYR A 277 -11.27 7.18 10.06
N ILE A 278 -10.23 7.99 10.20
CA ILE A 278 -9.07 7.72 11.04
C ILE A 278 -8.83 8.92 11.95
N LYS A 279 -8.07 8.72 13.03
CA LYS A 279 -7.72 9.83 13.89
C LYS A 279 -6.76 10.78 13.14
N PRO A 280 -6.88 12.11 13.33
CA PRO A 280 -5.87 13.05 12.85
C PRO A 280 -4.49 12.66 13.37
N ASP A 281 -3.46 12.78 12.53
CA ASP A 281 -2.08 12.42 12.85
C ASP A 281 -1.89 10.97 13.35
N GLY A 282 -2.77 10.06 12.92
CA GLY A 282 -2.66 8.65 13.28
C GLY A 282 -1.49 7.94 12.63
N GLU A 283 -0.90 7.00 13.37
CA GLU A 283 0.20 6.18 12.88
C GLU A 283 -0.32 5.20 11.83
N CYS A 284 0.22 5.28 10.62
CA CYS A 284 -0.23 4.49 9.48
C CYS A 284 0.85 3.49 9.04
N LEU A 285 0.44 2.26 8.76
CA LEU A 285 1.29 1.18 8.25
C LEU A 285 0.75 0.63 6.93
N GLU A 286 1.62 0.48 5.94
CA GLU A 286 1.35 -0.26 4.71
C GLU A 286 2.20 -1.54 4.67
N LEU A 287 1.54 -2.71 4.69
CA LEU A 287 2.18 -4.02 4.56
C LEU A 287 2.13 -4.52 3.12
N PHE A 288 3.22 -5.14 2.68
CA PHE A 288 3.49 -5.50 1.28
C PHE A 288 3.58 -4.29 0.35
N ALA A 289 4.03 -3.16 0.92
CA ALA A 289 4.18 -1.91 0.22
C ALA A 289 5.21 -2.02 -0.91
N ARG A 290 5.01 -1.20 -1.93
CA ARG A 290 5.97 -0.95 -3.02
C ARG A 290 6.27 0.53 -3.24
N ASN A 291 5.52 1.36 -2.54
CA ASN A 291 5.58 2.80 -2.57
C ASN A 291 5.60 3.30 -1.13
N LEU A 292 6.41 4.30 -0.85
CA LEU A 292 6.35 5.05 0.40
C LEU A 292 5.36 6.20 0.26
N GLN A 293 4.64 6.48 1.34
CA GLN A 293 3.74 7.62 1.47
C GLN A 293 4.27 8.57 2.55
N PRO A 294 4.13 9.90 2.39
CA PRO A 294 4.48 10.84 3.45
C PRO A 294 3.74 10.53 4.75
N GLY A 295 4.44 10.48 5.87
CA GLY A 295 3.85 10.19 7.19
C GLY A 295 3.52 8.71 7.45
N TRP A 296 3.86 7.80 6.54
CA TRP A 296 3.53 6.38 6.69
C TRP A 296 4.78 5.54 6.98
N THR A 297 4.56 4.46 7.74
CA THR A 297 5.49 3.33 7.80
C THR A 297 5.14 2.34 6.70
N SER A 298 6.11 1.87 5.93
CA SER A 298 5.90 0.91 4.85
C SER A 298 6.78 -0.32 5.02
N TRP A 299 6.25 -1.50 4.76
CA TRP A 299 7.01 -2.74 4.85
C TRP A 299 6.76 -3.64 3.65
N GLY A 300 7.82 -4.26 3.12
CA GLY A 300 7.73 -5.32 2.13
C GLY A 300 9.00 -5.55 1.33
N ASN A 301 9.06 -6.67 0.62
CA ASN A 301 10.23 -7.11 -0.14
C ASN A 301 10.56 -6.20 -1.34
N GLU A 302 9.64 -5.33 -1.74
CA GLU A 302 9.78 -4.38 -2.85
C GLU A 302 9.47 -2.95 -2.40
N VAL A 303 9.61 -2.62 -1.11
CA VAL A 303 9.08 -1.37 -0.50
C VAL A 303 9.58 -0.07 -1.13
N LEU A 304 10.77 -0.09 -1.75
CA LEU A 304 11.36 1.05 -2.46
C LEU A 304 11.13 1.03 -3.98
N LYS A 305 10.37 0.07 -4.52
CA LYS A 305 10.24 -0.15 -5.97
C LYS A 305 9.81 1.11 -6.71
N PHE A 306 8.82 1.84 -6.20
CA PHE A 306 8.31 3.07 -6.81
C PHE A 306 9.01 4.33 -6.30
N GLN A 307 10.10 4.18 -5.54
CA GLN A 307 10.94 5.29 -5.09
C GLN A 307 12.19 5.51 -5.94
N HIS A 308 12.44 4.67 -6.94
CA HIS A 308 13.55 4.85 -7.86
C HIS A 308 13.46 6.21 -8.59
N VAL A 309 14.57 6.96 -8.69
CA VAL A 309 14.55 8.35 -9.23
C VAL A 309 13.94 8.47 -10.62
N ASN A 310 14.08 7.44 -11.45
CA ASN A 310 13.52 7.40 -12.81
C ASN A 310 11.98 7.52 -12.87
N TYR A 311 11.27 7.34 -11.74
CA TYR A 311 9.83 7.59 -11.66
C TYR A 311 9.48 9.05 -11.34
N PHE A 312 10.48 9.87 -11.05
CA PHE A 312 10.32 11.28 -10.69
C PHE A 312 10.90 12.17 -11.79
N ILE A 313 10.27 13.32 -11.96
CA ILE A 313 10.82 14.42 -12.73
C ILE A 313 11.19 15.53 -11.76
N ALA A 314 12.37 16.11 -11.91
CA ALA A 314 12.71 17.32 -11.20
C ALA A 314 11.76 18.42 -11.69
N LEU A 315 11.02 19.04 -10.77
CA LEU A 315 10.36 20.29 -11.07
C LEU A 315 11.46 21.35 -11.11
N GLU A 316 11.71 21.93 -12.28
CA GLU A 316 12.53 23.13 -12.35
C GLU A 316 11.87 24.18 -11.46
N SER A 317 12.62 24.70 -10.49
CA SER A 317 12.18 25.81 -9.65
C SER A 317 11.84 26.97 -10.58
N GLY A 318 10.55 27.27 -10.74
CA GLY A 318 10.14 28.45 -11.48
C GLY A 318 10.80 29.68 -10.86
N HIS A 319 11.52 30.44 -11.69
CA HIS A 319 12.10 31.74 -11.34
C HIS A 319 11.04 32.76 -10.94
#